data_AF-A0A2N2ZIQ5-F1
#
_entry.id   AF-A0A2N2ZIQ5-F1
#
_cell.length_a   1.000
_cell.length_b   1.000
_cell.length_c   1.000
_cell.angle_alpha   90.00
_cell.angle_beta   90.00
_cell.angle_gamma   90.00
#
_symmetry.space_group_name_H-M   'P 1'
#
loop_
_entity.id
_entity.type
_entity.pdbx_description
1 polymer ?
#
loop_
_entity_poly.entity_id
_entity_poly.type
_entity_poly.pdbx_seq_one_letter_code
_entity_poly.pdbx_strand_id
1 'polypeptide(L)'
;MNPFLFITVTIGIGVLFEKLFQKEEELSEIKPENIFEDFKVKYFKKSHVGATKTQITKSIEKIIPEYKSFKIGKTGNPTTRNAGHKTYTSMFLLCDSKDSDFISELENYYNSKYISHSKNDNKKVGSAGKSVSINGHYYLYIVVR
;
A
#
# COMPACT_ATOMS: atom_id res chain seq x y z
N MET A 1 -19.03 -12.76 14.12
CA MET A 1 -17.93 -12.92 15.11
C MET A 1 -16.90 -11.85 14.81
N ASN A 2 -16.78 -10.88 15.72
CA ASN A 2 -15.84 -9.76 15.62
C ASN A 2 -14.46 -10.19 16.11
N PRO A 3 -13.38 -9.90 15.39
CA PRO A 3 -12.09 -9.67 16.01
C PRO A 3 -11.59 -8.28 15.60
N PHE A 4 -11.90 -7.28 16.41
CA PHE A 4 -11.09 -6.06 16.48
C PHE A 4 -9.67 -6.51 16.87
N LEU A 5 -8.80 -6.64 15.89
CA LEU A 5 -7.43 -7.05 16.12
C LEU A 5 -6.49 -6.11 15.38
N PHE A 6 -5.67 -5.48 16.20
CA PHE A 6 -4.48 -4.68 15.90
C PHE A 6 -4.71 -3.26 15.41
N ILE A 7 -4.34 -2.32 16.27
CA ILE A 7 -3.75 -1.07 15.81
C ILE A 7 -2.65 -0.70 16.79
N THR A 8 -1.41 -1.03 16.46
CA THR A 8 -0.26 -0.28 16.99
C THR A 8 0.00 0.86 16.00
N VAL A 9 -0.57 2.04 16.26
CA VAL A 9 -0.28 3.24 15.44
C VAL A 9 1.15 3.69 15.74
N THR A 10 2.06 3.55 14.79
CA THR A 10 3.34 4.26 14.84
C THR A 10 3.10 5.71 14.39
N ILE A 11 2.63 6.54 15.32
CA ILE A 11 2.19 7.94 15.09
C ILE A 11 3.17 8.72 14.19
N GLY A 12 4.48 8.51 14.36
CA GLY A 12 5.50 9.20 13.57
C GLY A 12 5.53 8.84 12.08
N ILE A 13 5.17 7.62 11.70
CA ILE A 13 5.13 7.18 10.29
C ILE A 13 3.85 7.70 9.63
N GLY A 14 2.71 7.65 10.32
CA GLY A 14 1.43 8.14 9.80
C GLY A 14 1.47 9.61 9.36
N VAL A 15 2.07 10.48 10.17
CA VAL A 15 2.23 11.92 9.84
C VAL A 15 3.11 12.14 8.60
N LEU A 16 4.10 11.29 8.35
CA LEU A 16 4.96 11.41 7.18
C LEU A 16 4.23 11.02 5.89
N PHE A 17 3.43 9.95 5.96
CA PHE A 17 2.58 9.54 4.86
C PHE A 17 1.48 10.55 4.57
N GLU A 18 0.88 11.14 5.60
CA GLU A 18 -0.08 12.24 5.44
C GLU A 18 0.53 13.39 4.62
N LYS A 19 1.75 13.84 4.97
CA LYS A 19 2.44 14.90 4.22
C LYS A 19 2.74 14.53 2.76
N LEU A 20 3.04 13.27 2.50
CA LEU A 20 3.26 12.79 1.13
C LEU A 20 1.95 12.78 0.34
N PHE A 21 0.87 12.33 0.96
CA PHE A 21 -0.42 12.06 0.33
C PHE A 21 -1.43 13.19 0.40
N GLN A 22 -1.19 14.27 1.14
CA GLN A 22 -1.98 15.51 1.05
C GLN A 22 -2.04 16.06 -0.38
N LYS A 23 -1.07 15.69 -1.23
CA LYS A 23 -1.04 16.04 -2.67
C LYS A 23 -1.82 15.05 -3.54
N GLU A 24 -2.24 13.91 -2.99
CA GLU A 24 -3.00 12.85 -3.63
C GLU A 24 -4.46 12.92 -3.18
N GLU A 25 -5.34 13.47 -4.02
CA GLU A 25 -6.78 13.59 -3.73
C GLU A 25 -7.40 12.24 -3.32
N GLU A 26 -7.01 11.14 -3.99
CA GLU A 26 -7.41 9.75 -3.66
C GLU A 26 -7.15 9.36 -2.20
N LEU A 27 -6.04 9.82 -1.65
CA LEU A 27 -5.51 9.40 -0.35
C LEU A 27 -5.68 10.46 0.74
N SER A 28 -6.22 11.63 0.38
CA SER A 28 -6.34 12.81 1.25
C SER A 28 -7.23 12.58 2.47
N GLU A 29 -8.16 11.63 2.41
CA GLU A 29 -9.05 11.28 3.52
C GLU A 29 -8.43 10.27 4.51
N ILE A 30 -7.27 9.68 4.19
CA ILE A 30 -6.58 8.74 5.07
C ILE A 30 -5.87 9.53 6.18
N LYS A 31 -6.46 9.49 7.37
CA LYS A 31 -5.86 10.08 8.56
C LYS A 31 -4.70 9.21 9.10
N PRO A 32 -3.72 9.79 9.82
CA PRO A 32 -2.60 9.05 10.39
C PRO A 32 -2.99 7.83 11.23
N GLU A 33 -4.11 7.91 11.97
CA GLU A 33 -4.65 6.80 12.78
C GLU A 33 -5.19 5.62 11.96
N ASN A 34 -5.45 5.83 10.66
CA ASN A 34 -5.92 4.82 9.72
C ASN A 34 -4.80 4.26 8.83
N ILE A 35 -3.54 4.40 9.27
CA ILE A 35 -2.35 3.84 8.63
C ILE A 35 -1.81 2.72 9.51
N PHE A 36 -1.93 1.49 9.03
CA PHE A 36 -1.67 0.28 9.78
C PHE A 36 -0.36 -0.38 9.36
N GLU A 37 0.47 -0.76 10.33
CA GLU A 37 1.72 -1.50 10.09
C GLU A 37 1.64 -2.99 10.45
N ASP A 38 0.52 -3.45 11.02
CA ASP A 38 0.42 -4.82 11.56
C ASP A 38 0.50 -5.92 10.48
N PHE A 39 0.30 -5.54 9.22
CA PHE A 39 0.43 -6.42 8.05
C PHE A 39 1.79 -6.32 7.34
N LYS A 40 2.67 -5.46 7.84
CA LYS A 40 3.96 -5.13 7.21
C LYS A 40 4.95 -6.28 7.41
N VAL A 41 5.36 -6.84 6.29
CA VAL A 41 6.38 -7.88 6.26
C VAL A 41 7.76 -7.23 6.39
N LYS A 42 8.49 -7.60 7.43
CA LYS A 42 9.91 -7.23 7.56
C LYS A 42 10.71 -7.89 6.44
N TYR A 43 11.28 -7.10 5.55
CA TYR A 43 12.19 -7.61 4.53
C TYR A 43 13.57 -7.88 5.14
N PHE A 44 14.03 -9.13 5.06
CA PHE A 44 15.30 -9.53 5.68
C PHE A 44 16.49 -9.53 4.71
N LYS A 45 16.34 -9.98 3.44
CA LYS A 45 17.39 -10.03 2.39
C LYS A 45 16.84 -10.51 1.04
N LYS A 46 17.55 -10.21 -0.07
CA LYS A 46 17.19 -10.56 -1.46
C LYS A 46 17.03 -12.07 -1.72
N SER A 47 17.64 -12.93 -0.91
CA SER A 47 17.46 -14.39 -0.96
C SER A 47 16.09 -14.88 -0.48
N HIS A 48 15.24 -14.01 0.08
CA HIS A 48 13.96 -14.39 0.68
C HIS A 48 12.73 -13.82 -0.05
N VAL A 49 12.89 -13.32 -1.28
CA VAL A 49 11.81 -12.68 -2.05
C VAL A 49 10.58 -13.59 -2.19
N GLY A 50 10.76 -14.89 -2.37
CA GLY A 50 9.65 -15.86 -2.40
C GLY A 50 8.84 -15.87 -1.09
N ALA A 51 9.52 -15.98 0.05
CA ALA A 51 8.88 -15.95 1.36
C ALA A 51 8.21 -14.59 1.66
N THR A 52 8.86 -13.48 1.29
CA THR A 52 8.26 -12.14 1.36
C THR A 52 6.97 -12.07 0.56
N LYS A 53 6.96 -12.59 -0.67
CA LYS A 53 5.74 -12.63 -1.50
C LYS A 53 4.64 -13.48 -0.88
N THR A 54 4.96 -14.64 -0.31
CA THR A 54 3.98 -15.48 0.38
C THR A 54 3.35 -14.74 1.57
N GLN A 55 4.15 -14.05 2.38
CA GLN A 55 3.64 -13.33 3.55
C GLN A 55 2.78 -12.13 3.15
N ILE A 56 3.22 -11.32 2.18
CA ILE A 56 2.43 -10.19 1.68
C ILE A 56 1.12 -10.69 1.05
N THR A 57 1.16 -11.80 0.30
CA THR A 57 -0.05 -12.42 -0.26
C THR A 57 -1.06 -12.76 0.84
N LYS A 58 -0.60 -13.40 1.93
CA LYS A 58 -1.47 -13.71 3.08
C LYS A 58 -2.04 -12.45 3.73
N SER A 59 -1.27 -11.37 3.83
CA SER A 59 -1.77 -10.09 4.33
C SER A 59 -2.87 -9.53 3.43
N ILE A 60 -2.64 -9.49 2.12
CA ILE A 60 -3.63 -9.00 1.15
C ILE A 60 -4.92 -9.84 1.18
N GLU A 61 -4.80 -11.17 1.20
CA GLU A 61 -5.94 -12.10 1.24
C GLU A 61 -6.75 -11.98 2.55
N LYS A 62 -6.15 -11.49 3.64
CA LYS A 62 -6.87 -11.16 4.87
C LYS A 62 -7.58 -9.80 4.80
N ILE A 63 -7.00 -8.84 4.09
CA ILE A 63 -7.54 -7.47 4.00
C ILE A 63 -8.72 -7.41 3.01
N ILE A 64 -8.55 -7.90 1.77
CA ILE A 64 -9.53 -7.75 0.68
C ILE A 64 -10.99 -8.16 1.03
N PRO A 65 -11.24 -9.27 1.76
CA PRO A 65 -12.60 -9.68 2.07
C PRO A 65 -13.40 -8.65 2.89
N GLU A 66 -12.71 -7.91 3.77
CA GLU A 66 -13.31 -6.98 4.75
C GLU A 66 -13.75 -5.64 4.14
N TYR A 67 -13.33 -5.34 2.90
CA TYR A 67 -13.54 -4.02 2.28
C TYR A 67 -14.29 -4.11 0.95
N LYS A 68 -14.88 -2.98 0.53
CA LYS A 68 -15.68 -2.89 -0.69
C LYS A 68 -14.80 -2.87 -1.94
N SER A 69 -13.69 -2.14 -1.88
CA SER A 69 -12.64 -2.23 -2.90
C SER A 69 -11.28 -1.92 -2.31
N PHE A 70 -10.25 -2.17 -3.11
CA PHE A 70 -8.88 -1.91 -2.75
C PHE A 70 -8.06 -1.45 -3.95
N LYS A 71 -6.92 -0.83 -3.66
CA LYS A 71 -5.87 -0.53 -4.62
C LYS A 71 -4.51 -0.82 -3.99
N ILE A 72 -3.63 -1.43 -4.76
CA ILE A 72 -2.24 -1.66 -4.36
C ILE A 72 -1.39 -0.56 -4.97
N GLY A 73 -0.55 0.04 -4.14
CA GLY A 73 0.30 1.14 -4.53
C GLY A 73 1.63 1.11 -3.82
N LYS A 74 2.48 2.05 -4.21
CA LYS A 74 3.78 2.29 -3.59
C LYS A 74 3.95 3.76 -3.28
N THR A 75 4.86 4.10 -2.38
CA THR A 75 5.21 5.51 -2.18
C THR A 75 5.76 6.10 -3.47
N GLY A 76 5.09 7.12 -3.98
CA GLY A 76 5.40 7.76 -5.25
C GLY A 76 4.99 9.22 -5.23
N ASN A 77 5.42 9.95 -6.26
CA ASN A 77 4.87 11.27 -6.52
C ASN A 77 3.72 11.10 -7.51
N PRO A 78 2.49 11.51 -7.19
CA PRO A 78 1.41 11.53 -8.16
C PRO A 78 1.80 12.50 -9.29
N THR A 79 1.88 12.03 -10.52
CA THR A 79 1.65 12.96 -11.65
C THR A 79 0.18 13.28 -11.62
N THR A 80 -0.17 14.44 -11.10
CA THR A 80 -1.51 15.00 -11.00
C THR A 80 -2.26 14.81 -12.32
N ARG A 81 -3.16 13.83 -12.36
CA ARG A 81 -4.23 13.79 -13.36
C ARG A 81 -5.55 13.81 -12.61
N ASN A 82 -6.12 15.00 -12.56
CA ASN A 82 -7.44 15.30 -12.05
C ASN A 82 -8.49 14.60 -12.93
N ALA A 83 -9.07 13.48 -12.48
CA ALA A 83 -10.35 13.00 -12.99
C ALA A 83 -10.93 11.88 -12.11
N GLY A 84 -11.95 12.20 -11.30
CA GLY A 84 -12.96 11.24 -10.83
C GLY A 84 -12.45 10.10 -9.95
N HIS A 85 -11.48 10.42 -9.10
CA HIS A 85 -10.80 9.46 -8.27
C HIS A 85 -11.64 9.03 -7.06
N LYS A 86 -11.62 7.73 -6.73
CA LYS A 86 -12.29 7.19 -5.53
C LYS A 86 -11.45 7.54 -4.30
N THR A 87 -12.10 7.95 -3.21
CA THR A 87 -11.42 8.17 -1.93
C THR A 87 -11.26 6.86 -1.16
N TYR A 88 -10.15 6.74 -0.45
CA TYR A 88 -9.85 5.60 0.42
C TYR A 88 -9.83 6.03 1.88
N THR A 89 -10.25 5.14 2.78
CA THR A 89 -10.42 5.43 4.21
C THR A 89 -9.31 4.85 5.07
N SER A 90 -8.55 3.88 4.56
CA SER A 90 -7.52 3.18 5.32
C SER A 90 -6.37 2.73 4.43
N MET A 91 -5.17 2.69 5.03
CA MET A 91 -3.95 2.21 4.40
C MET A 91 -3.31 1.12 5.27
N PHE A 92 -2.90 0.03 4.65
CA PHE A 92 -2.11 -1.02 5.29
C PHE A 92 -0.75 -1.11 4.62
N LEU A 93 0.32 -0.91 5.39
CA LEU A 93 1.69 -1.10 4.91
C LEU A 93 1.96 -2.59 4.78
N LEU A 94 2.46 -3.01 3.62
CA LEU A 94 2.69 -4.41 3.28
C LEU A 94 4.18 -4.78 3.33
N CYS A 95 5.04 -3.86 2.91
CA CYS A 95 6.49 -4.04 2.88
C CYS A 95 7.18 -2.69 2.82
N ASP A 96 8.39 -2.59 3.37
CA ASP A 96 9.30 -1.48 3.14
C ASP A 96 10.68 -1.97 2.69
N SER A 97 11.41 -1.12 1.99
CA SER A 97 12.80 -1.37 1.58
C SER A 97 13.51 -0.08 1.25
N LYS A 98 14.84 -0.06 1.37
CA LYS A 98 15.67 1.03 0.83
C LYS A 98 15.88 0.93 -0.69
N ASP A 99 15.48 -0.19 -1.28
CA ASP A 99 15.56 -0.46 -2.72
C ASP A 99 14.23 -0.12 -3.40
N SER A 100 14.23 0.94 -4.22
CA SER A 100 13.03 1.40 -4.96
C SER A 100 12.58 0.44 -6.03
N ASP A 101 13.53 -0.28 -6.64
CA ASP A 101 13.27 -1.17 -7.76
C ASP A 101 12.60 -2.42 -7.22
N PHE A 102 13.07 -2.94 -6.08
CA PHE A 102 12.39 -4.03 -5.38
C PHE A 102 10.93 -3.72 -5.04
N ILE A 103 10.63 -2.53 -4.49
CA ILE A 103 9.25 -2.13 -4.20
C ILE A 103 8.42 -2.01 -5.49
N SER A 104 9.01 -1.51 -6.57
CA SER A 104 8.34 -1.40 -7.88
C SER A 104 8.07 -2.76 -8.52
N GLU A 105 8.99 -3.73 -8.38
CA GLU A 105 8.80 -5.11 -8.80
C GLU A 105 7.66 -5.79 -8.03
N LEU A 106 7.59 -5.57 -6.71
CA LEU A 106 6.49 -6.08 -5.90
C LEU A 106 5.14 -5.47 -6.29
N GLU A 107 5.08 -4.15 -6.47
CA GLU A 107 3.87 -3.47 -6.95
C GLU A 107 3.41 -4.04 -8.29
N ASN A 108 4.31 -4.16 -9.26
CA ASN A 108 4.01 -4.74 -10.58
C ASN A 108 3.49 -6.18 -10.47
N TYR A 109 4.15 -7.00 -9.65
CA TYR A 109 3.73 -8.38 -9.39
C TYR A 109 2.31 -8.44 -8.83
N TYR A 110 1.97 -7.64 -7.81
CA TYR A 110 0.66 -7.68 -7.19
C TYR A 110 -0.44 -7.04 -8.01
N ASN A 111 -0.15 -5.95 -8.72
CA ASN A 111 -1.08 -5.38 -9.69
C ASN A 111 -1.40 -6.42 -10.77
N SER A 112 -0.41 -7.16 -11.26
CA SER A 112 -0.64 -8.24 -12.24
C SER A 112 -1.48 -9.38 -11.66
N LYS A 113 -1.17 -9.81 -10.43
CA LYS A 113 -1.87 -10.90 -9.74
C LYS A 113 -3.35 -10.58 -9.50
N TYR A 114 -3.68 -9.34 -9.17
CA TYR A 114 -5.03 -8.93 -8.78
C TYR A 114 -5.76 -8.10 -9.83
N ILE A 115 -5.21 -7.89 -11.03
CA ILE A 115 -5.81 -7.00 -12.04
C ILE A 115 -7.25 -7.38 -12.40
N SER A 116 -7.56 -8.68 -12.43
CA SER A 116 -8.89 -9.20 -12.75
C SER A 116 -9.80 -9.35 -11.53
N HIS A 117 -9.35 -8.95 -10.34
CA HIS A 117 -10.16 -9.06 -9.12
C HIS A 117 -11.27 -8.01 -9.14
N SER A 118 -12.53 -8.41 -8.93
CA SER A 118 -13.71 -7.55 -9.06
C SER A 118 -13.71 -6.32 -8.13
N LYS A 119 -13.04 -6.45 -6.98
CA LYS A 119 -12.81 -5.37 -6.00
C LYS A 119 -11.54 -4.52 -6.24
N ASN A 120 -10.75 -4.76 -7.28
CA ASN A 120 -9.50 -4.02 -7.50
C ASN A 120 -9.75 -2.73 -8.30
N ASP A 121 -9.28 -1.59 -7.78
CA ASP A 121 -9.40 -0.29 -8.42
C ASP A 121 -8.17 0.09 -9.28
N ASN A 122 -7.09 -0.70 -9.27
CA ASN A 122 -5.99 -0.53 -10.23
C ASN A 122 -6.50 -0.81 -11.66
N LYS A 123 -6.54 0.22 -12.52
CA LYS A 123 -7.03 0.12 -13.90
C LYS A 123 -6.04 -0.55 -14.87
N LYS A 124 -4.77 -0.66 -14.50
CA LYS A 124 -3.69 -1.24 -15.32
C LYS A 124 -2.55 -1.75 -14.43
N VAL A 125 -1.74 -2.65 -15.00
CA VAL A 125 -0.44 -3.06 -14.42
C VAL A 125 0.59 -1.94 -14.66
N GLY A 126 1.48 -1.71 -13.69
CA GLY A 126 2.51 -0.67 -13.76
C GLY A 126 2.16 0.61 -13.02
N SER A 127 3.17 1.28 -12.45
CA SER A 127 2.99 2.53 -11.71
C SER A 127 2.74 3.72 -12.65
N ALA A 128 1.99 4.70 -12.14
CA ALA A 128 1.78 6.00 -12.79
C ALA A 128 2.89 7.03 -12.43
N GLY A 129 4.00 6.63 -11.80
CA GLY A 129 5.01 7.60 -11.35
C GLY A 129 6.26 7.03 -10.69
N LYS A 130 7.27 7.91 -10.52
CA LYS A 130 8.55 7.63 -9.85
C LYS A 130 8.33 7.44 -8.34
N SER A 131 8.97 6.42 -7.78
CA SER A 131 8.91 6.14 -6.34
C SER A 131 9.54 7.27 -5.53
N VAL A 132 8.94 7.61 -4.40
CA VAL A 132 9.46 8.61 -3.44
C VAL A 132 9.74 7.90 -2.12
N SER A 133 10.86 8.25 -1.49
CA SER A 133 11.22 7.69 -0.20
C SER A 133 10.64 8.52 0.95
N ILE A 134 10.27 7.85 2.03
CA ILE A 134 9.89 8.43 3.31
C ILE A 134 10.91 7.92 4.33
N ASN A 135 11.66 8.83 4.96
CA ASN A 135 12.77 8.50 5.87
C ASN A 135 13.79 7.50 5.27
N GLY A 136 14.06 7.62 3.97
CA GLY A 136 15.02 6.74 3.27
C GLY A 136 14.49 5.34 2.93
N HIS A 137 13.19 5.09 3.13
CA HIS A 137 12.53 3.84 2.77
C HIS A 137 11.43 4.08 1.73
N TYR A 138 11.25 3.10 0.86
CA TYR A 138 10.14 2.98 -0.09
C TYR A 138 9.17 1.95 0.45
N TYR A 139 7.87 2.17 0.24
CA TYR A 139 6.85 1.32 0.83
C TYR A 139 5.91 0.79 -0.23
N LEU A 140 5.53 -0.47 -0.08
CA LEU A 140 4.37 -1.08 -0.72
C LEU A 140 3.21 -1.03 0.26
N TYR A 141 2.04 -0.61 -0.21
CA TYR A 141 0.83 -0.52 0.60
C TYR A 141 -0.40 -1.01 -0.17
N ILE A 142 -1.45 -1.29 0.57
CA ILE A 142 -2.82 -1.46 0.06
C ILE A 142 -3.71 -0.42 0.71
N VAL A 143 -4.51 0.27 -0.09
CA VAL A 143 -5.55 1.20 0.37
C VAL A 143 -6.92 0.63 0.09
N VAL A 144 -7.88 0.93 0.96
CA VAL A 144 -9.21 0.30 0.94
C VAL A 144 -10.33 1.32 1.22
N ARG A 145 -11.56 0.95 0.83
CA ARG A 145 -12.80 1.68 1.13
C ARG A 145 -13.90 0.75 1.63
#